data_AF-A0A950A314-F1
#
_entry.id   AF-A0A950A314-F1
#
_cell.length_a   1.000
_cell.length_b   1.000
_cell.length_c   1.000
_cell.angle_alpha   90.00
_cell.angle_beta   90.00
_cell.angle_gamma   90.00
#
_symmetry.space_group_name_H-M   'P 1'
#
loop_
_entity.id
_entity.type
_entity.pdbx_description
1 polymer ?
#
loop_
_entity_poly.entity_id
_entity_poly.type
_entity_poly.pdbx_seq_one_letter_code
_entity_poly.pdbx_strand_id
1 'polypeptide(L)' 'MSAYATPLRQAGEPALRPGLGLTRDEVLTAREVADLLKMPVSTIYELARRGELPARRLGRTWRFLRPRLEELLGS' A
#
# COMPACT_ATOMS: atom_id res chain seq x y z
N MET A 1 14.47 34.14 36.65
CA MET A 1 14.82 32.76 36.27
C MET A 1 13.54 32.02 35.90
N SER A 2 13.04 32.23 34.68
CA SER A 2 11.95 31.46 34.07
C SER A 2 11.88 31.87 32.60
N ALA A 3 12.14 30.93 31.71
CA ALA A 3 11.68 30.97 30.34
C ALA A 3 11.44 29.51 29.97
N TYR A 4 10.25 29.03 30.32
CA TYR A 4 9.75 27.76 29.81
C TYR A 4 9.46 27.90 28.32
N ALA A 5 9.69 26.79 27.62
CA ALA A 5 8.99 26.37 26.42
C ALA A 5 9.26 27.16 25.14
N THR A 6 10.20 26.63 24.36
CA THR A 6 9.89 26.36 22.95
C THR A 6 9.79 24.84 22.84
N PRO A 7 8.59 24.22 22.71
CA PRO A 7 8.54 22.89 22.15
C PRO A 7 9.15 23.02 20.76
N LEU A 8 10.22 22.26 20.50
CA LEU A 8 10.78 22.14 19.16
C LEU A 8 9.60 21.89 18.23
N ARG A 9 9.32 22.86 17.34
CA ARG A 9 8.40 22.68 16.23
C ARG A 9 8.74 21.32 15.66
N GLN A 10 7.73 20.45 15.56
CA GLN A 10 7.77 19.30 14.68
C GLN A 10 7.86 19.84 13.24
N ALA A 11 9.02 20.40 12.89
CA ALA A 11 9.41 20.68 11.54
C ALA A 11 9.55 19.31 10.92
N GLY A 12 8.66 19.06 9.94
CA GLY A 12 8.33 17.76 9.40
C GLY A 12 9.46 16.77 9.51
N GLU A 13 9.19 15.65 10.20
CA GLU A 13 9.86 14.43 9.80
C GLU A 13 9.79 14.43 8.27
N PRO A 14 10.92 14.37 7.55
CA PRO A 14 10.83 14.08 6.14
C PRO A 14 9.96 12.85 6.11
N ALA A 15 8.82 12.93 5.41
CA ALA A 15 8.07 11.76 5.03
C ALA A 15 9.10 10.90 4.31
N LEU A 16 9.80 10.09 5.09
CA LEU A 16 10.61 9.01 4.63
C LEU A 16 9.54 8.22 3.93
N ARG A 17 9.42 8.42 2.61
CA ARG A 17 8.79 7.45 1.73
C ARG A 17 9.59 6.20 2.07
N PRO A 18 9.12 5.32 2.98
CA PRO A 18 9.95 4.25 3.50
C PRO A 18 10.26 3.44 2.26
N GLY A 19 11.52 3.47 1.85
CA GLY A 19 11.85 3.47 0.43
C GLY A 19 11.31 2.25 -0.28
N LEU A 20 10.21 2.36 -1.05
CA LEU A 20 9.64 1.28 -1.88
C LEU A 20 9.79 -0.10 -1.23
N GLY A 21 9.59 -0.16 0.09
CA GLY A 21 10.05 -1.26 0.91
C GLY A 21 9.06 -2.39 0.78
N LEU A 22 9.52 -3.63 0.65
CA LEU A 22 8.63 -4.79 0.85
C LEU A 22 8.32 -4.93 2.35
N THR A 23 7.79 -3.87 2.97
CA THR A 23 7.26 -3.93 4.32
C THR A 23 6.04 -4.85 4.28
N ARG A 24 5.81 -5.58 5.38
CA ARG A 24 4.71 -6.55 5.44
C ARG A 24 3.35 -5.87 5.19
N ASP A 25 3.23 -4.60 5.55
CA ASP A 25 2.01 -3.79 5.43
C ASP A 25 1.72 -3.34 3.99
N GLU A 26 2.74 -3.38 3.11
CA GLU A 26 2.61 -3.00 1.70
C GLU A 26 2.26 -4.18 0.79
N VAL A 27 2.36 -5.42 1.28
CA VAL A 27 2.08 -6.63 0.51
C VAL A 27 0.72 -7.21 0.88
N LEU A 28 -0.25 -7.00 0.00
CA LEU A 28 -1.64 -7.41 0.19
C LEU A 28 -1.94 -8.77 -0.48
N THR A 29 -2.91 -9.48 0.09
CA THR A 29 -3.59 -10.64 -0.48
C THR A 29 -4.74 -10.21 -1.39
N ALA A 30 -5.24 -11.14 -2.21
CA ALA A 30 -6.44 -10.89 -3.02
C ALA A 30 -7.67 -10.50 -2.17
N ARG A 31 -7.76 -11.00 -0.93
CA ARG A 31 -8.86 -10.66 -0.01
C ARG A 31 -8.73 -9.23 0.53
N GLU A 32 -7.54 -8.82 0.96
CA GLU A 32 -7.32 -7.46 1.43
C GLU A 32 -7.52 -6.43 0.31
N VAL A 33 -7.14 -6.76 -0.93
CA VAL A 33 -7.43 -5.92 -2.10
C VAL A 33 -8.93 -5.88 -2.40
N ALA A 34 -9.65 -7.00 -2.29
CA ALA A 34 -11.10 -7.03 -2.44
C ALA A 34 -11.80 -6.11 -1.42
N ASP A 35 -11.36 -6.17 -0.15
CA ASP A 35 -11.89 -5.33 0.92
C ASP A 35 -11.56 -3.83 0.72
N LEU A 36 -10.39 -3.54 0.14
CA LEU A 36 -9.92 -2.19 -0.20
C LEU A 36 -10.73 -1.59 -1.36
N LEU A 37 -10.89 -2.33 -2.46
CA LEU A 37 -11.57 -1.87 -3.67
C LEU A 37 -13.10 -2.04 -3.62
N LYS A 38 -13.62 -2.68 -2.56
CA LYS A 38 -15.04 -3.04 -2.42
C LYS A 38 -15.54 -3.90 -3.58
N MET A 39 -14.72 -4.86 -4.00
CA MET A 39 -15.02 -5.77 -5.10
C MET A 39 -15.01 -7.24 -4.64
N PRO A 40 -15.70 -8.16 -5.33
CA PRO A 40 -15.58 -9.59 -5.04
C PRO A 40 -14.15 -10.12 -5.25
N VAL A 41 -13.70 -11.04 -4.38
CA VAL A 41 -12.38 -11.68 -4.49
C VAL A 41 -12.18 -12.39 -5.84
N SER A 42 -13.25 -12.97 -6.40
CA SER A 42 -13.24 -13.59 -7.73
C SER A 42 -12.81 -12.59 -8.82
N THR A 43 -13.36 -11.38 -8.78
CA THR A 43 -13.02 -10.30 -9.70
C THR A 43 -11.55 -9.88 -9.54
N ILE A 44 -11.05 -9.78 -8.31
CA ILE A 44 -9.62 -9.50 -8.07
C ILE A 44 -8.72 -10.57 -8.71
N TYR A 45 -9.08 -11.86 -8.60
CA TYR A 45 -8.34 -12.93 -9.27
C TYR A 45 -8.43 -12.87 -10.80
N GLU A 46 -9.58 -12.48 -11.36
CA GLU A 46 -9.73 -12.28 -12.80
C GLU A 46 -8.86 -11.13 -13.30
N LEU A 47 -8.93 -9.98 -12.65
CA LEU A 47 -8.13 -8.80 -13.00
C LEU A 47 -6.63 -9.07 -12.86
N ALA A 48 -6.20 -9.79 -11.81
CA ALA A 48 -4.81 -10.21 -11.64
C ALA A 48 -4.36 -11.18 -12.74
N ARG A 49 -5.22 -12.10 -13.18
CA ARG A 49 -4.92 -13.04 -14.29
C ARG A 49 -4.86 -12.32 -15.64
N ARG A 50 -5.68 -11.29 -15.84
CA ARG A 50 -5.70 -10.45 -17.05
C ARG A 50 -4.54 -9.45 -17.11
N GLY A 51 -3.88 -9.20 -15.97
CA GLY A 51 -2.82 -8.21 -15.85
C GLY A 51 -3.34 -6.77 -15.70
N GLU A 52 -4.63 -6.59 -15.44
CA GLU A 52 -5.26 -5.29 -15.20
C GLU A 52 -4.96 -4.76 -13.80
N LEU A 53 -4.78 -5.66 -12.82
CA LEU A 53 -4.28 -5.31 -11.48
C LEU A 53 -2.80 -5.69 -11.33
N PRO A 54 -1.94 -4.76 -10.86
CA PRO A 54 -0.53 -5.03 -10.62
C PRO A 54 -0.36 -6.06 -9.50
N ALA A 55 -0.13 -7.31 -9.90
CA ALA A 55 -0.05 -8.45 -9.00
C ALA A 55 1.11 -9.37 -9.40
N ARG A 56 1.75 -9.99 -8.41
CA ARG A 56 2.80 -10.98 -8.62
C ARG A 56 2.34 -12.33 -8.08
N ARG A 57 2.43 -13.36 -8.92
CA ARG A 57 2.18 -14.74 -8.51
C ARG A 57 3.40 -15.28 -7.76
N LEU A 58 3.21 -15.60 -6.48
CA LEU A 58 4.21 -16.21 -5.62
C LEU A 58 3.69 -17.58 -5.17
N GLY A 59 4.17 -18.61 -5.89
CA GLY A 59 3.71 -19.99 -5.74
C GLY A 59 2.22 -20.14 -6.07
N ARG A 60 1.44 -20.51 -5.05
CA ARG A 60 -0.01 -20.72 -5.13
C ARG A 60 -0.83 -19.47 -4.80
N THR A 61 -0.17 -18.36 -4.44
CA THR A 61 -0.83 -17.14 -3.99
C THR A 61 -0.51 -15.95 -4.88
N TRP A 62 -1.43 -14.98 -4.92
CA TRP A 62 -1.22 -13.69 -5.55
C TRP A 62 -0.88 -12.67 -4.47
N ARG A 63 0.13 -11.84 -4.75
CA ARG A 63 0.52 -10.71 -3.91
C ARG A 63 0.40 -9.43 -4.68
N PHE A 64 -0.13 -8.41 -4.02
CA PHE A 64 -0.39 -7.10 -4.58
C PHE A 64 0.40 -6.09 -3.78
N LEU A 65 1.05 -5.15 -4.45
CA LEU A 65 1.76 -4.08 -3.78
C LEU A 65 0.82 -2.89 -3.65
N ARG A 66 0.55 -2.48 -2.41
CA ARG A 66 -0.31 -1.35 -2.12
C ARG A 66 0.12 -0.07 -2.86
N PRO A 67 1.41 0.32 -2.90
CA PRO A 67 1.83 1.52 -3.65
C PRO A 67 1.51 1.43 -5.15
N ARG A 68 1.57 0.22 -5.73
CA ARG A 68 1.25 0.01 -7.15
C ARG A 68 -0.25 0.08 -7.44
N LEU A 69 -1.07 -0.40 -6.50
CA LEU A 69 -2.52 -0.25 -6.60
C LEU A 69 -2.94 1.22 -6.47
N GLU A 70 -2.34 1.95 -5.53
CA GLU A 70 -2.59 3.38 -5.36
C GLU A 70 -2.14 4.17 -6.59
N GLU A 71 -0.99 3.84 -7.19
CA GLU A 71 -0.50 4.43 -8.44
C GLU A 71 -1.44 4.16 -9.63
N LEU A 72 -2.02 2.95 -9.72
CA LEU A 72 -2.99 2.60 -10.78
C LEU A 72 -4.30 3.39 -10.64
N LEU A 73 -4.77 3.62 -9.41
CA LEU A 73 -6.07 4.23 -9.12
C LEU A 73 -6.03 5.75 -9.05
N GLY A 74 -4.88 6.34 -8.73
CA GLY A 74 -4.68 7.77 -8.54
C GLY A 74 -4.51 8.59 -9.83
N SER A 75 -5.13 8.16 -10.94
CA SER A 75 -5.18 8.94 -12.19
C SER A 75 -6.29 9.99 -12.17
#